data_AF-A0A970Z623-F1
#
_entry.id   AF-A0A970Z623-F1
#
_cell.length_a   1.000
_cell.length_b   1.000
_cell.length_c   1.000
_cell.angle_alpha   90.00
_cell.angle_beta   90.00
_cell.angle_gamma   90.00
#
_symmetry.space_group_name_H-M   'P 1'
#
loop_
_entity.id
_entity.type
_entity.pdbx_description
1 polymer ?
#
loop_
_entity_poly.entity_id
_entity_poly.type
_entity_poly.pdbx_seq_one_letter_code
_entity_poly.pdbx_strand_id
1 'polypeptide(L)'
;MPSNPDPSVPAGTAVAGAGHLSRRTLLTGALGTTFGALVTVGATGVVAGCGAAGDGRTTSRYRLDWDPPTTTSPAGSAGSVTGSAAVSASAADPASATSAGVQRGQGGAPSPGGQGTLPDPPVFRLHPGEVEPACKRAAVSALRAAFTWDPPTDGGSVRAVGAALPARSAHLARDLKSLLTPAAASRLAIVYPQYGGLAADRRTASVMVSAERTYLAEAGGEVRRRGFTVDVRLNRTASGWRVTRVRVPRVPERRSELPRATRRLLGEENLVLPSAARADLAGGLVDPRVVALLTVLCRRWKLSVQEFQAGHPVNVFGTERMSNHTRGRAVDVWAIDGIPVIAQSRSAWRAVMRAAHEFGADEIGGPRDLDGVPGRPYFSDHVHQDHLHLGFDAN
;
A
#
# COMPACT_ATOMS: atom_id res chain seq x y z
N MET A 1 -41.82 28.70 -63.72
CA MET A 1 -42.02 28.13 -65.06
C MET A 1 -40.93 27.11 -65.30
N PRO A 2 -41.27 25.84 -65.61
CA PRO A 2 -41.96 24.86 -64.75
C PRO A 2 -41.05 23.61 -64.56
N SER A 3 -41.34 22.57 -63.75
CA SER A 3 -42.63 21.97 -63.41
C SER A 3 -42.53 21.08 -62.17
N ASN A 4 -43.55 21.21 -61.31
CA ASN A 4 -44.04 20.24 -60.31
C ASN A 4 -44.72 19.03 -61.04
N PRO A 5 -45.28 17.96 -60.41
CA PRO A 5 -45.78 17.90 -59.02
C PRO A 5 -45.60 16.59 -58.20
N ASP A 6 -45.81 16.79 -56.89
CA ASP A 6 -46.39 15.97 -55.80
C ASP A 6 -47.69 15.19 -56.23
N PRO A 7 -48.49 14.46 -55.38
CA PRO A 7 -48.40 14.22 -53.93
C PRO A 7 -48.83 12.81 -53.41
N SER A 8 -48.61 12.52 -52.11
CA SER A 8 -49.70 12.21 -51.15
C SER A 8 -49.22 11.81 -49.73
N VAL A 9 -49.64 12.69 -48.81
CA VAL A 9 -49.69 12.75 -47.32
C VAL A 9 -50.86 11.83 -46.80
N PRO A 10 -51.20 11.59 -45.48
CA PRO A 10 -50.84 12.30 -44.22
C PRO A 10 -50.54 11.49 -42.92
N ALA A 11 -50.02 12.26 -41.93
CA ALA A 11 -50.38 12.41 -40.50
C ALA A 11 -50.57 11.18 -39.58
N GLY A 12 -50.27 11.19 -38.27
CA GLY A 12 -49.84 12.22 -37.33
C GLY A 12 -49.98 11.71 -35.89
N THR A 13 -49.45 12.49 -34.94
CA THR A 13 -49.78 12.58 -33.50
C THR A 13 -49.42 11.46 -32.50
N ALA A 14 -48.83 11.94 -31.41
CA ALA A 14 -48.45 11.29 -30.15
C ALA A 14 -49.64 11.07 -29.21
N VAL A 15 -49.59 10.07 -28.31
CA VAL A 15 -50.19 10.12 -26.96
C VAL A 15 -49.43 9.20 -25.97
N ALA A 16 -49.36 9.67 -24.72
CA ALA A 16 -48.90 9.02 -23.51
C ALA A 16 -49.70 7.76 -23.08
N GLY A 17 -49.15 6.97 -22.16
CA GLY A 17 -49.86 5.88 -21.49
C GLY A 17 -49.24 5.54 -20.13
N ALA A 18 -49.98 5.85 -19.06
CA ALA A 18 -49.73 5.49 -17.67
C ALA A 18 -50.16 4.04 -17.35
N GLY A 19 -49.73 3.50 -16.21
CA GLY A 19 -50.27 2.26 -15.60
C GLY A 19 -49.31 1.63 -14.59
N HIS A 20 -49.25 2.10 -13.33
CA HIS A 20 -49.95 1.60 -12.14
C HIS A 20 -49.65 0.14 -11.69
N LEU A 21 -48.90 0.06 -10.58
CA LEU A 21 -49.13 -0.70 -9.33
C LEU A 21 -49.79 -2.10 -9.32
N SER A 22 -49.17 -2.94 -8.47
CA SER A 22 -49.79 -3.86 -7.48
C SER A 22 -49.77 -5.36 -7.82
N ARG A 23 -49.09 -6.18 -7.01
CA ARG A 23 -49.69 -6.87 -5.85
C ARG A 23 -48.69 -7.82 -5.16
N ARG A 24 -48.72 -7.76 -3.83
CA ARG A 24 -48.27 -8.79 -2.88
C ARG A 24 -49.11 -10.07 -3.06
N THR A 25 -48.49 -11.23 -2.86
CA THR A 25 -49.16 -12.41 -2.30
C THR A 25 -48.27 -13.06 -1.25
N LEU A 26 -48.77 -13.03 -0.01
CA LEU A 26 -48.38 -13.90 1.10
C LEU A 26 -48.97 -15.29 0.87
N LEU A 27 -48.24 -16.34 1.26
CA LEU A 27 -48.87 -17.59 1.67
C LEU A 27 -48.18 -18.12 2.94
N THR A 28 -49.03 -18.21 3.95
CA THR A 28 -48.85 -18.75 5.29
C THR A 28 -49.13 -20.25 5.33
N GLY A 29 -48.45 -20.93 6.26
CA GLY A 29 -48.94 -22.12 6.97
C GLY A 29 -48.35 -23.46 6.50
N ALA A 30 -48.19 -24.48 7.33
CA ALA A 30 -48.29 -24.66 8.77
C ALA A 30 -47.92 -26.13 9.09
N LEU A 31 -47.35 -26.36 10.28
CA LEU A 31 -47.50 -27.57 11.13
C LEU A 31 -46.81 -28.91 10.78
N GLY A 32 -46.07 -29.41 11.79
CA GLY A 32 -46.02 -30.83 12.20
C GLY A 32 -44.61 -31.36 12.55
N THR A 33 -44.11 -31.34 13.80
CA THR A 33 -44.19 -32.40 14.86
C THR A 33 -43.69 -33.80 14.43
N THR A 34 -42.84 -34.59 15.10
CA THR A 34 -42.13 -34.65 16.41
C THR A 34 -41.16 -35.87 16.36
N PHE A 35 -40.34 -36.05 17.41
CA PHE A 35 -39.49 -37.19 17.86
C PHE A 35 -37.99 -37.04 17.50
N GLY A 36 -37.03 -37.05 18.43
CA GLY A 36 -37.05 -37.40 19.85
C GLY A 36 -35.89 -38.36 20.13
N ALA A 37 -34.84 -37.92 20.83
CA ALA A 37 -33.96 -38.78 21.62
C ALA A 37 -33.14 -37.93 22.60
N LEU A 38 -33.52 -38.07 23.87
CA LEU A 38 -32.88 -37.61 25.08
C LEU A 38 -31.95 -38.73 25.57
N VAL A 39 -30.69 -38.43 25.90
CA VAL A 39 -29.94 -39.15 26.95
C VAL A 39 -29.14 -38.13 27.75
N THR A 40 -29.60 -37.92 28.99
CA THR A 40 -28.93 -37.33 30.16
C THR A 40 -27.99 -38.41 30.74
N VAL A 41 -26.84 -38.17 31.38
CA VAL A 41 -26.61 -37.64 32.75
C VAL A 41 -25.09 -37.58 33.00
N GLY A 42 -24.63 -36.60 33.78
CA GLY A 42 -23.39 -36.69 34.56
C GLY A 42 -22.93 -35.34 35.09
N ALA A 43 -23.32 -35.03 36.33
CA ALA A 43 -23.13 -33.74 37.01
C ALA A 43 -21.89 -33.71 37.92
N THR A 44 -21.68 -32.51 38.50
CA THR A 44 -20.82 -32.10 39.64
C THR A 44 -19.42 -31.59 39.27
N GLY A 45 -18.93 -30.43 39.74
CA GLY A 45 -19.40 -29.59 40.83
C GLY A 45 -19.00 -28.11 40.67
N VAL A 46 -19.85 -27.27 41.26
CA VAL A 46 -19.66 -25.84 41.53
C VAL A 46 -19.06 -25.72 42.92
N VAL A 47 -18.03 -24.89 43.07
CA VAL A 47 -17.74 -24.22 44.35
C VAL A 47 -17.71 -22.72 44.07
N ALA A 48 -18.64 -22.02 44.69
CA ALA A 48 -18.72 -20.56 44.69
C ALA A 48 -17.74 -20.00 45.74
N GLY A 49 -17.05 -18.93 45.37
CA GLY A 49 -16.36 -18.02 46.27
C GLY A 49 -16.58 -16.59 45.78
N CYS A 50 -17.46 -15.87 46.46
CA CYS A 50 -17.55 -14.41 46.50
C CYS A 50 -16.18 -13.81 46.93
N GLY A 51 -15.74 -12.61 46.57
CA GLY A 51 -16.23 -11.53 45.75
C GLY A 51 -15.23 -10.38 45.92
N ALA A 52 -14.95 -9.61 44.87
CA ALA A 52 -14.44 -8.24 44.97
C ALA A 52 -14.60 -7.56 43.61
N ALA A 53 -15.40 -6.50 43.60
CA ALA A 53 -15.53 -5.59 42.47
C ALA A 53 -14.17 -4.91 42.20
N GLY A 54 -13.78 -4.83 40.93
CA GLY A 54 -12.57 -4.14 40.49
C GLY A 54 -12.61 -3.89 38.99
N ASP A 55 -12.86 -2.62 38.64
CA ASP A 55 -12.81 -1.97 37.33
C ASP A 55 -12.35 -2.79 36.11
N GLY A 56 -13.27 -2.89 35.14
CA GLY A 56 -12.97 -3.33 33.78
C GLY A 56 -12.04 -2.36 33.06
N ARG A 57 -10.74 -2.57 33.17
CA ARG A 57 -9.75 -2.16 32.17
C ARG A 57 -9.16 -3.40 31.52
N THR A 58 -9.68 -3.74 30.34
CA THR A 58 -9.10 -4.73 29.44
C THR A 58 -7.79 -4.17 28.88
N THR A 59 -6.71 -4.22 29.66
CA THR A 59 -5.36 -3.93 29.16
C THR A 59 -4.90 -5.11 28.30
N SER A 60 -5.03 -4.92 26.98
CA SER A 60 -4.13 -5.42 25.92
C SER A 60 -3.11 -6.48 26.37
N ARG A 61 -3.39 -7.76 26.11
CA ARG A 61 -2.49 -8.90 26.39
C ARG A 61 -1.38 -9.10 25.35
N TYR A 62 -1.01 -8.08 24.57
CA TYR A 62 0.13 -8.18 23.66
C TYR A 62 1.40 -7.89 24.47
N ARG A 63 2.21 -8.92 24.73
CA ARG A 63 3.49 -8.77 25.43
C ARG A 63 4.42 -7.90 24.58
N LEU A 64 4.54 -6.62 24.93
CA LEU A 64 5.63 -5.76 24.45
C LEU A 64 7.00 -6.27 24.89
N ASP A 65 7.06 -7.20 25.85
CA ASP A 65 8.27 -7.87 26.32
C ASP A 65 8.59 -9.13 25.50
N TRP A 66 8.07 -9.23 24.27
CA TRP A 66 8.47 -10.27 23.34
C TRP A 66 9.94 -10.11 22.94
N ASP A 67 10.77 -11.05 23.40
CA ASP A 67 12.12 -11.27 22.91
C ASP A 67 12.10 -12.52 22.01
N PRO A 68 12.35 -12.39 20.70
CA PRO A 68 12.37 -13.54 19.81
C PRO A 68 13.58 -14.44 20.14
N PRO A 69 13.46 -15.77 20.00
CA PRO A 69 14.59 -16.67 20.18
C PRO A 69 15.73 -16.32 19.21
N THR A 70 16.92 -16.08 19.75
CA THR A 70 18.15 -15.93 18.97
C THR A 70 18.46 -17.26 18.29
N THR A 71 18.53 -17.28 16.96
CA THR A 71 19.07 -18.43 16.23
C THR A 71 20.56 -18.56 16.55
N THR A 72 20.92 -19.47 17.44
CA THR A 72 22.29 -19.91 17.67
C THR A 72 22.81 -20.64 16.43
N SER A 73 23.80 -20.07 15.75
CA SER A 73 24.61 -20.80 14.79
C SER A 73 25.38 -21.93 15.50
N PRO A 74 25.47 -23.15 14.96
CA PRO A 74 26.32 -24.17 15.55
C PRO A 74 27.79 -23.81 15.28
N ALA A 75 28.59 -23.74 16.35
CA ALA A 75 30.02 -23.60 16.29
C ALA A 75 30.63 -24.84 15.60
N GLY A 76 31.44 -24.62 14.57
CA GLY A 76 32.19 -25.66 13.88
C GLY A 76 33.36 -26.15 14.74
N SER A 77 33.37 -27.44 15.04
CA SER A 77 34.48 -28.16 15.63
C SER A 77 35.58 -28.39 14.57
N ALA A 78 36.80 -27.97 14.91
CA ALA A 78 38.00 -28.22 14.13
C ALA A 78 38.34 -29.72 14.06
N GLY A 79 38.66 -30.19 12.85
CA GLY A 79 39.22 -31.52 12.60
C GLY A 79 40.22 -31.44 11.44
N SER A 80 41.51 -31.52 11.78
CA SER A 80 42.64 -31.61 10.86
C SER A 80 42.75 -33.03 10.28
N VAL A 81 42.82 -33.16 8.95
CA VAL A 81 43.50 -34.28 8.29
C VAL A 81 44.22 -33.76 7.03
N THR A 82 45.52 -34.00 7.01
CA THR A 82 46.49 -33.75 5.95
C THR A 82 46.30 -34.67 4.74
N GLY A 83 46.52 -34.17 3.53
CA GLY A 83 46.65 -34.99 2.32
C GLY A 83 46.96 -34.16 1.08
N SER A 84 48.25 -34.03 0.76
CA SER A 84 48.77 -33.40 -0.46
C SER A 84 48.46 -34.19 -1.73
N ALA A 85 48.03 -33.50 -2.78
CA ALA A 85 48.45 -33.80 -4.16
C ALA A 85 48.35 -32.51 -4.99
N ALA A 86 49.52 -32.05 -5.45
CA ALA A 86 49.68 -30.88 -6.30
C ALA A 86 49.41 -31.25 -7.77
N VAL A 87 48.68 -30.41 -8.48
CA VAL A 87 48.85 -30.19 -9.93
C VAL A 87 48.72 -28.70 -10.19
N SER A 88 49.81 -28.10 -10.63
CA SER A 88 49.92 -26.70 -11.04
C SER A 88 49.27 -26.46 -12.39
N ALA A 89 48.46 -25.40 -12.51
CA ALA A 89 48.30 -24.66 -13.76
C ALA A 89 47.84 -23.22 -13.50
N SER A 90 48.80 -22.31 -13.74
CA SER A 90 48.71 -20.91 -14.18
C SER A 90 47.73 -19.94 -13.50
N ALA A 91 48.35 -18.95 -12.85
CA ALA A 91 47.75 -17.78 -12.25
C ALA A 91 47.07 -16.82 -13.24
N ALA A 92 45.89 -16.33 -12.85
CA ALA A 92 45.41 -14.99 -13.15
C ALA A 92 44.43 -14.59 -12.05
N ASP A 93 44.85 -13.66 -11.19
CA ASP A 93 44.00 -12.86 -10.29
C ASP A 93 44.85 -11.64 -9.85
N PRO A 94 44.25 -10.49 -9.44
CA PRO A 94 42.92 -10.38 -8.85
C PRO A 94 42.07 -9.20 -9.36
N ALA A 95 40.75 -9.35 -9.35
CA ALA A 95 39.83 -8.20 -9.32
C ALA A 95 39.02 -8.22 -8.02
N SER A 96 39.51 -7.41 -7.08
CA SER A 96 38.87 -7.05 -5.83
C SER A 96 37.42 -6.61 -6.04
N ALA A 97 36.47 -7.34 -5.46
CA ALA A 97 35.12 -6.84 -5.23
C ALA A 97 35.17 -5.82 -4.08
N THR A 98 35.42 -4.56 -4.43
CA THR A 98 35.37 -3.43 -3.51
C THR A 98 33.94 -3.16 -3.06
N SER A 99 33.77 -3.25 -1.74
CA SER A 99 32.74 -2.64 -0.91
C SER A 99 32.32 -1.26 -1.44
N ALA A 100 31.05 -1.09 -1.83
CA ALA A 100 30.48 0.23 -2.04
C ALA A 100 30.19 0.89 -0.69
N GLY A 101 31.24 1.36 -0.02
CA GLY A 101 31.15 2.26 1.12
C GLY A 101 30.61 3.61 0.66
N VAL A 102 29.60 4.12 1.36
CA VAL A 102 29.15 5.52 1.24
C VAL A 102 30.30 6.42 1.69
N GLN A 103 31.06 6.96 0.75
CA GLN A 103 32.02 8.01 1.02
C GLN A 103 31.25 9.31 1.30
N ARG A 104 31.28 9.76 2.56
CA ARG A 104 30.88 11.12 2.94
C ARG A 104 31.86 12.10 2.30
N GLY A 105 31.47 12.69 1.18
CA GLY A 105 32.11 13.89 0.65
C GLY A 105 31.92 15.03 1.63
N GLN A 106 33.02 15.64 2.08
CA GLN A 106 33.04 16.86 2.86
C GLN A 106 32.35 17.99 2.07
N GLY A 107 31.59 18.81 2.79
CA GLY A 107 30.73 19.85 2.23
C GLY A 107 31.50 20.90 1.44
N GLY A 108 31.28 20.91 0.12
CA GLY A 108 31.38 22.11 -0.68
C GLY A 108 30.02 22.82 -0.65
N ALA A 109 30.00 24.09 -0.28
CA ALA A 109 28.81 24.93 -0.38
C ALA A 109 28.30 24.91 -1.83
N PRO A 110 26.99 24.72 -2.08
CA PRO A 110 26.48 24.76 -3.43
C PRO A 110 26.65 26.18 -4.00
N SER A 111 27.37 26.29 -5.12
CA SER A 111 27.33 27.48 -5.97
C SER A 111 25.88 27.76 -6.37
N PRO A 112 25.45 29.03 -6.50
CA PRO A 112 24.08 29.36 -6.86
C PRO A 112 23.82 28.91 -8.30
N GLY A 113 23.24 27.72 -8.45
CA GLY A 113 22.70 27.22 -9.71
C GLY A 113 21.60 28.16 -10.20
N GLY A 114 21.48 28.28 -11.53
CA GLY A 114 20.64 29.24 -12.23
C GLY A 114 19.26 29.45 -11.59
N GLN A 115 18.87 30.73 -11.51
CA GLN A 115 17.65 31.19 -10.86
C GLN A 115 16.43 30.37 -11.32
N GLY A 116 15.91 29.50 -10.44
CA GLY A 116 14.56 28.92 -10.56
C GLY A 116 14.43 27.44 -10.94
N THR A 117 15.51 26.68 -11.19
CA THR A 117 15.39 25.23 -11.46
C THR A 117 15.63 24.37 -10.22
N LEU A 118 14.83 23.30 -10.07
CA LEU A 118 14.98 22.33 -8.99
C LEU A 118 15.80 21.13 -9.46
N PRO A 119 16.67 20.56 -8.61
CA PRO A 119 17.42 19.36 -8.97
C PRO A 119 16.47 18.19 -9.20
N ASP A 120 16.78 17.36 -10.20
CA ASP A 120 15.99 16.16 -10.48
C ASP A 120 16.13 15.15 -9.34
N PRO A 121 15.01 14.58 -8.86
CA PRO A 121 15.06 13.53 -7.86
C PRO A 121 15.61 12.25 -8.48
N PRO A 122 16.15 11.33 -7.65
CA PRO A 122 16.55 10.00 -8.12
C PRO A 122 15.41 9.32 -8.88
N VAL A 123 15.71 8.79 -10.07
CA VAL A 123 14.72 8.10 -10.88
C VAL A 123 14.37 6.77 -10.22
N PHE A 124 13.14 6.64 -9.73
CA PHE A 124 12.60 5.35 -9.32
C PHE A 124 12.60 4.38 -10.49
N ARG A 125 13.19 3.20 -10.29
CA ARG A 125 13.24 2.10 -11.26
C ARG A 125 12.42 0.93 -10.73
N LEU A 126 11.49 0.46 -11.56
CA LEU A 126 10.75 -0.76 -11.27
C LEU A 126 11.68 -1.97 -11.36
N HIS A 127 11.47 -2.93 -10.47
CA HIS A 127 12.22 -4.16 -10.49
C HIS A 127 11.82 -5.02 -11.72
N PRO A 128 12.75 -5.74 -12.37
CA PRO A 128 12.39 -6.60 -13.51
C PRO A 128 11.39 -7.72 -13.19
N GLY A 129 11.33 -8.14 -11.93
CA GLY A 129 10.40 -9.18 -11.44
C GLY A 129 8.98 -8.72 -11.14
N GLU A 130 8.63 -7.46 -11.43
CA GLU A 130 7.27 -6.93 -11.28
C GLU A 130 6.26 -7.74 -12.10
N VAL A 131 5.08 -7.98 -11.53
CA VAL A 131 4.05 -8.83 -12.19
C VAL A 131 3.53 -8.21 -13.48
N GLU A 132 3.29 -6.90 -13.48
CA GLU A 132 2.80 -6.17 -14.65
C GLU A 132 3.43 -4.75 -14.69
N PRO A 133 4.74 -4.66 -15.00
CA PRO A 133 5.50 -3.42 -14.84
C PRO A 133 4.98 -2.28 -15.72
N ALA A 134 4.33 -2.58 -16.84
CA ALA A 134 3.72 -1.57 -17.71
C ALA A 134 2.58 -0.82 -17.01
N CYS A 135 1.82 -1.49 -16.12
CA CYS A 135 0.75 -0.86 -15.35
C CYS A 135 1.31 0.15 -14.34
N LYS A 136 2.30 -0.24 -13.53
CA LYS A 136 2.96 0.66 -12.59
C LYS A 136 3.67 1.82 -13.30
N ARG A 137 4.32 1.57 -14.45
CA ARG A 137 4.89 2.64 -15.29
C ARG A 137 3.84 3.66 -15.72
N ALA A 138 2.67 3.21 -16.19
CA ALA A 138 1.60 4.11 -16.60
C ALA A 138 1.13 5.00 -15.44
N ALA A 139 0.98 4.44 -14.23
CA ALA A 139 0.63 5.20 -13.04
C ALA A 139 1.69 6.25 -12.67
N VAL A 140 2.96 5.84 -12.59
CA VAL A 140 4.10 6.72 -12.27
C VAL A 140 4.26 7.83 -13.31
N SER A 141 4.17 7.51 -14.60
CA SER A 141 4.32 8.49 -15.68
C SER A 141 3.21 9.55 -15.64
N ALA A 142 1.96 9.16 -15.37
CA ALA A 142 0.86 10.11 -15.25
C ALA A 142 1.08 11.10 -14.08
N LEU A 143 1.55 10.61 -12.93
CA LEU A 143 1.85 11.48 -11.78
C LEU A 143 3.07 12.38 -12.04
N ARG A 144 4.13 11.86 -12.67
CA ARG A 144 5.28 12.69 -13.06
C ARG A 144 4.88 13.80 -14.02
N ALA A 145 4.06 13.50 -15.03
CA ALA A 145 3.53 14.51 -15.95
C ALA A 145 2.67 15.57 -15.23
N ALA A 146 1.97 15.18 -14.16
CA ALA A 146 1.13 16.10 -13.39
C ALA A 146 1.90 16.96 -12.38
N PHE A 147 3.08 16.55 -11.93
CA PHE A 147 3.80 17.15 -10.79
C PHE A 147 5.25 17.59 -11.08
N THR A 148 5.73 17.49 -12.31
CA THR A 148 7.09 17.87 -12.70
C THR A 148 7.04 18.92 -13.81
N TRP A 149 7.62 20.10 -13.58
CA TRP A 149 7.77 21.18 -14.56
C TRP A 149 8.86 22.16 -14.13
N ASP A 150 9.37 22.92 -15.11
CA ASP A 150 10.32 24.02 -14.93
C ASP A 150 9.72 25.38 -15.34
N PRO A 151 10.28 26.49 -14.84
CA PRO A 151 9.98 27.81 -15.38
C PRO A 151 10.27 27.87 -16.90
N PRO A 152 9.57 28.73 -17.66
CA PRO A 152 8.50 29.64 -17.24
C PRO A 152 7.11 28.98 -17.22
N THR A 153 7.03 27.64 -17.13
CA THR A 153 5.74 26.94 -17.17
C THR A 153 4.96 27.18 -15.88
N ASP A 154 3.84 27.90 -15.96
CA ASP A 154 2.88 28.04 -14.86
C ASP A 154 2.13 26.72 -14.60
N GLY A 155 2.82 25.77 -13.99
CA GLY A 155 2.29 24.46 -13.62
C GLY A 155 1.48 24.49 -12.32
N GLY A 156 0.92 23.34 -11.96
CA GLY A 156 0.23 23.17 -10.68
C GLY A 156 -1.16 23.81 -10.60
N SER A 157 -1.69 24.37 -11.69
CA SER A 157 -3.12 24.63 -11.85
C SER A 157 -3.81 23.44 -12.52
N VAL A 158 -5.12 23.25 -12.28
CA VAL A 158 -5.91 22.20 -12.95
C VAL A 158 -5.83 22.34 -14.48
N ARG A 159 -5.83 23.57 -15.01
CA ARG A 159 -5.72 23.83 -16.45
C ARG A 159 -4.36 23.39 -17.00
N ALA A 160 -3.27 23.79 -16.35
CA ALA A 160 -1.92 23.47 -16.81
C ALA A 160 -1.66 21.96 -16.74
N VAL A 161 -2.05 21.31 -15.65
CA VAL A 161 -1.92 19.85 -15.51
C VAL A 161 -2.78 19.12 -16.54
N GLY A 162 -4.00 19.60 -16.81
CA GLY A 162 -4.86 19.02 -17.85
C GLY A 162 -4.23 19.09 -19.25
N ALA A 163 -3.49 20.16 -19.55
CA ALA A 163 -2.77 20.33 -20.81
C ALA A 163 -1.48 19.48 -20.91
N ALA A 164 -0.82 19.21 -19.78
CA ALA A 164 0.39 18.38 -19.73
C ALA A 164 0.10 16.87 -19.83
N LEU A 165 -1.11 16.45 -19.45
CA LEU A 165 -1.55 15.07 -19.55
C LEU A 165 -2.02 14.73 -20.98
N PRO A 166 -1.92 13.45 -21.40
CA PRO A 166 -2.52 13.01 -22.66
C PRO A 166 -4.01 13.38 -22.70
N ALA A 167 -4.53 13.80 -23.86
CA ALA A 167 -5.89 14.33 -24.00
C ALA A 167 -6.98 13.44 -23.36
N ARG A 168 -6.86 12.11 -23.52
CA ARG A 168 -7.78 11.12 -22.92
C ARG A 168 -7.70 10.99 -21.39
N SER A 169 -6.74 11.66 -20.75
CA SER A 169 -6.45 11.65 -19.32
C SER A 169 -6.47 13.07 -18.73
N ALA A 170 -6.80 14.11 -19.51
CA ALA A 170 -6.82 15.50 -19.04
C ALA A 170 -7.79 15.72 -17.87
N HIS A 171 -8.84 14.90 -17.75
CA HIS A 171 -9.80 14.95 -16.65
C HIS A 171 -9.18 14.64 -15.29
N LEU A 172 -8.06 13.90 -15.24
CA LEU A 172 -7.36 13.55 -14.00
C LEU A 172 -6.81 14.78 -13.26
N ALA A 173 -6.62 15.92 -13.94
CA ALA A 173 -6.23 17.15 -13.29
C ALA A 173 -7.26 17.61 -12.24
N ARG A 174 -8.55 17.29 -12.42
CA ARG A 174 -9.60 17.57 -11.44
C ARG A 174 -9.52 16.63 -10.23
N ASP A 175 -9.23 15.36 -10.47
CA ASP A 175 -9.03 14.37 -9.40
C ASP A 175 -7.89 14.79 -8.46
N LEU A 176 -6.83 15.38 -9.03
CA LEU A 176 -5.64 15.83 -8.31
C LEU A 176 -5.78 17.22 -7.65
N LYS A 177 -6.90 17.93 -7.83
CA LYS A 177 -7.06 19.35 -7.45
C LYS A 177 -6.59 19.69 -6.04
N SER A 178 -6.82 18.83 -5.05
CA SER A 178 -6.43 19.07 -3.65
C SER A 178 -4.91 18.94 -3.38
N LEU A 179 -4.18 18.31 -4.30
CA LEU A 179 -2.72 18.18 -4.26
C LEU A 179 -2.03 19.27 -5.10
N LEU A 180 -2.76 19.86 -6.04
CA LEU A 180 -2.25 20.90 -6.93
C LEU A 180 -2.12 22.23 -6.20
N THR A 181 -0.95 22.84 -6.35
CA THR A 181 -0.66 24.19 -5.87
C THR A 181 0.22 24.85 -6.91
N PRO A 182 -0.15 26.04 -7.43
CA PRO A 182 0.69 26.81 -8.33
C PRO A 182 2.11 26.94 -7.77
N ALA A 183 3.09 26.75 -8.64
CA ALA A 183 4.51 26.80 -8.28
C ALA A 183 5.32 27.15 -9.53
N ALA A 184 6.35 27.98 -9.37
CA ALA A 184 7.28 28.33 -10.43
C ALA A 184 8.04 27.12 -10.98
N ALA A 185 8.37 26.16 -10.11
CA ALA A 185 9.02 24.89 -10.48
C ALA A 185 8.52 23.75 -9.58
N SER A 186 8.52 22.53 -10.11
CA SER A 186 8.12 21.34 -9.34
C SER A 186 8.87 20.09 -9.81
N ARG A 187 9.16 19.21 -8.86
CA ARG A 187 9.76 17.89 -9.06
C ARG A 187 9.04 16.85 -8.23
N LEU A 188 8.75 15.69 -8.83
CA LEU A 188 8.13 14.55 -8.14
C LEU A 188 9.13 13.39 -7.98
N ALA A 189 9.47 13.07 -6.74
CA ALA A 189 10.14 11.84 -6.37
C ALA A 189 9.10 10.76 -6.09
N ILE A 190 9.22 9.59 -6.72
CA ILE A 190 8.38 8.43 -6.39
C ILE A 190 9.07 7.70 -5.24
N VAL A 191 8.35 7.50 -4.14
CA VAL A 191 8.81 6.69 -3.01
C VAL A 191 8.59 5.22 -3.36
N TYR A 192 7.34 4.82 -3.61
CA TYR A 192 7.02 3.46 -4.02
C TYR A 192 5.63 3.33 -4.69
N PRO A 193 5.52 2.62 -5.84
CA PRO A 193 4.25 2.27 -6.48
C PRO A 193 3.88 0.80 -6.18
N GLN A 194 2.98 0.58 -5.22
CA GLN A 194 2.46 -0.74 -4.85
C GLN A 194 1.14 -1.02 -5.58
N TYR A 195 0.83 -2.29 -5.86
CA TYR A 195 -0.55 -2.62 -6.25
C TYR A 195 -1.49 -2.50 -5.05
N GLY A 196 -2.58 -1.74 -5.19
CA GLY A 196 -3.77 -1.86 -4.33
C GLY A 196 -4.76 -2.90 -4.86
N GLY A 197 -4.49 -3.42 -6.06
CA GLY A 197 -5.26 -4.49 -6.67
C GLY A 197 -4.95 -4.71 -8.13
N LEU A 198 -5.06 -5.95 -8.58
CA LEU A 198 -4.95 -6.36 -9.98
C LEU A 198 -5.99 -7.45 -10.23
N ALA A 199 -6.95 -7.19 -11.12
CA ALA A 199 -7.95 -8.19 -11.46
C ALA A 199 -7.31 -9.44 -12.08
N ALA A 200 -7.92 -10.61 -11.88
CA ALA A 200 -7.41 -11.88 -12.39
C ALA A 200 -7.23 -11.89 -13.92
N ASP A 201 -8.13 -11.22 -14.65
CA ASP A 201 -8.06 -11.03 -16.11
C ASP A 201 -7.02 -9.98 -16.55
N ARG A 202 -6.38 -9.31 -15.59
CA ARG A 202 -5.44 -8.21 -15.75
C ARG A 202 -5.97 -7.09 -16.67
N ARG A 203 -7.27 -6.81 -16.59
CA ARG A 203 -7.90 -5.71 -17.35
C ARG A 203 -8.13 -4.46 -16.51
N THR A 204 -8.20 -4.58 -15.19
CA THR A 204 -8.34 -3.45 -14.28
C THR A 204 -7.33 -3.56 -13.13
N ALA A 205 -6.85 -2.41 -12.67
CA ALA A 205 -5.86 -2.33 -11.60
C ALA A 205 -6.05 -1.07 -10.74
N SER A 206 -5.51 -1.14 -9.53
CA SER A 206 -5.23 -0.03 -8.63
C SER A 206 -3.75 -0.06 -8.30
N VAL A 207 -3.06 1.06 -8.49
CA VAL A 207 -1.67 1.26 -8.07
C VAL A 207 -1.64 2.40 -7.06
N MET A 208 -1.29 2.08 -5.83
CA MET A 208 -1.10 3.03 -4.74
C MET A 208 0.32 3.59 -4.86
N VAL A 209 0.43 4.90 -5.07
CA VAL A 209 1.72 5.55 -5.30
C VAL A 209 1.97 6.53 -4.17
N SER A 210 3.00 6.24 -3.38
CA SER A 210 3.58 7.20 -2.44
C SER A 210 4.64 8.03 -3.15
N ALA A 211 4.58 9.35 -2.98
CA ALA A 211 5.46 10.28 -3.65
C ALA A 211 5.76 11.51 -2.78
N GLU A 212 6.90 12.13 -3.04
CA GLU A 212 7.36 13.37 -2.41
C GLU A 212 7.53 14.44 -3.50
N ARG A 213 6.77 15.53 -3.40
CA ARG A 213 6.87 16.67 -4.29
C ARG A 213 7.78 17.73 -3.67
N THR A 214 8.79 18.18 -4.41
CA THR A 214 9.59 19.36 -4.08
C THR A 214 9.23 20.48 -5.05
N TYR A 215 8.96 21.70 -4.56
CA TYR A 215 8.50 22.81 -5.42
C TYR A 215 8.94 24.19 -4.90
N LEU A 216 9.04 25.14 -5.82
CA LEU A 216 9.28 26.57 -5.55
C LEU A 216 7.96 27.31 -5.76
N ALA A 217 7.42 27.98 -4.75
CA ALA A 217 6.16 28.72 -4.94
C ALA A 217 6.31 29.89 -5.91
N GLU A 218 7.43 30.59 -5.83
CA GLU A 218 7.82 31.70 -6.71
C GLU A 218 9.25 31.47 -7.20
N ALA A 219 9.62 32.07 -8.33
CA ALA A 219 10.96 31.93 -8.90
C ALA A 219 12.02 32.48 -7.93
N GLY A 220 13.03 31.66 -7.61
CA GLY A 220 14.04 32.01 -6.61
C GLY A 220 13.57 32.00 -5.16
N GLY A 221 12.32 31.57 -4.89
CA GLY A 221 11.75 31.48 -3.56
C GLY A 221 12.25 30.26 -2.74
N GLU A 222 11.61 30.05 -1.60
CA GLU A 222 11.91 28.92 -0.72
C GLU A 222 11.51 27.57 -1.33
N VAL A 223 12.37 26.56 -1.17
CA VAL A 223 12.08 25.17 -1.54
C VAL A 223 11.12 24.55 -0.54
N ARG A 224 9.94 24.14 -1.01
CA ARG A 224 8.92 23.45 -0.20
C ARG A 224 8.84 21.98 -0.56
N ARG A 225 8.44 21.15 0.40
CA ARG A 225 8.22 19.71 0.21
C ARG A 225 6.84 19.30 0.68
N ARG A 226 6.22 18.37 -0.05
CA ARG A 226 4.91 17.80 0.28
C ARG A 226 4.84 16.35 -0.17
N GLY A 227 4.70 15.43 0.78
CA GLY A 227 4.42 14.04 0.49
C GLY A 227 2.93 13.74 0.37
N PHE A 228 2.60 12.71 -0.40
CA PHE A 228 1.24 12.19 -0.53
C PHE A 228 1.25 10.74 -1.00
N THR A 229 0.15 10.04 -0.75
CA THR A 229 -0.16 8.74 -1.35
C THR A 229 -1.47 8.87 -2.11
N VAL A 230 -1.55 8.32 -3.32
CA VAL A 230 -2.77 8.31 -4.14
C VAL A 230 -3.04 6.92 -4.68
N ASP A 231 -4.31 6.60 -4.88
CA ASP A 231 -4.73 5.39 -5.59
C ASP A 231 -5.03 5.71 -7.06
N VAL A 232 -4.18 5.20 -7.93
CA VAL A 232 -4.30 5.37 -9.39
C VAL A 232 -5.06 4.16 -9.95
N ARG A 233 -6.23 4.41 -10.53
CA ARG A 233 -7.04 3.38 -11.18
C ARG A 233 -6.70 3.30 -12.66
N LEU A 234 -6.52 2.08 -13.16
CA LEU A 234 -6.12 1.85 -14.55
C LEU A 234 -6.98 0.77 -15.18
N ASN A 235 -7.23 0.95 -16.48
CA ASN A 235 -7.78 -0.10 -17.34
C ASN A 235 -6.77 -0.44 -18.44
N ARG A 236 -6.72 -1.72 -18.80
CA ARG A 236 -5.97 -2.19 -19.96
C ARG A 236 -6.70 -1.83 -21.25
N THR A 237 -5.93 -1.49 -22.27
CA THR A 237 -6.39 -1.07 -23.59
C THR A 237 -5.54 -1.77 -24.65
N ALA A 238 -5.93 -1.68 -25.92
CA ALA A 238 -5.13 -2.21 -27.03
C ALA A 238 -3.70 -1.61 -27.09
N SER A 239 -3.52 -0.36 -26.65
CA SER A 239 -2.23 0.35 -26.64
C SER A 239 -1.52 0.31 -25.28
N GLY A 240 -1.92 -0.57 -24.36
CA GLY A 240 -1.36 -0.69 -23.02
C GLY A 240 -2.28 -0.16 -21.90
N TRP A 241 -1.71 0.14 -20.74
CA TRP A 241 -2.46 0.60 -19.56
C TRP A 241 -2.78 2.08 -19.63
N ARG A 242 -4.02 2.44 -19.31
CA ARG A 242 -4.50 3.82 -19.26
C ARG A 242 -5.02 4.14 -17.88
N VAL A 243 -4.57 5.25 -17.31
CA VAL A 243 -5.11 5.79 -16.06
C VAL A 243 -6.51 6.33 -16.33
N THR A 244 -7.48 5.86 -15.55
CA THR A 244 -8.89 6.23 -15.68
C THR A 244 -9.34 7.18 -14.57
N ARG A 245 -8.74 7.07 -13.38
CA ARG A 245 -9.05 7.90 -12.23
C ARG A 245 -7.87 7.98 -11.28
N VAL A 246 -7.73 9.10 -10.57
CA VAL A 246 -6.87 9.18 -9.38
C VAL A 246 -7.76 9.43 -8.17
N ARG A 247 -7.53 8.68 -7.09
CA ARG A 247 -8.20 8.90 -5.80
C ARG A 247 -7.19 9.48 -4.83
N VAL A 248 -7.45 10.71 -4.40
CA VAL A 248 -6.67 11.36 -3.35
C VAL A 248 -7.37 11.09 -2.01
N PRO A 249 -6.73 10.39 -1.06
CA PRO A 249 -7.31 10.15 0.25
C PRO A 249 -7.44 11.47 1.03
N ARG A 250 -8.43 11.54 1.92
CA ARG A 250 -8.51 12.63 2.90
C ARG A 250 -7.34 12.46 3.88
N VAL A 251 -6.61 13.54 4.14
CA VAL A 251 -5.61 13.56 5.21
C VAL A 251 -6.35 13.70 6.53
N PRO A 252 -6.15 12.77 7.50
CA PRO A 252 -6.79 12.89 8.80
C PRO A 252 -6.21 14.05 9.61
N GLU A 253 -7.05 14.64 10.46
CA GLU A 253 -6.59 15.62 11.44
C GLU A 253 -5.75 14.91 12.49
N ARG A 254 -4.64 15.56 12.88
CA ARG A 254 -3.80 15.07 13.97
C ARG A 254 -4.60 15.14 15.27
N ARG A 255 -4.58 14.05 16.05
CA ARG A 255 -5.15 14.07 17.41
C ARG A 255 -4.28 14.93 18.33
N SER A 256 -4.94 15.71 19.19
CA SER A 256 -4.28 16.46 20.27
C SER A 256 -3.54 15.53 21.23
N GLU A 257 -4.11 14.37 21.50
CA GLU A 257 -3.54 13.34 22.37
C GLU A 257 -3.43 12.00 21.63
N LEU A 258 -2.23 11.40 21.71
CA LEU A 258 -1.92 10.10 21.14
C LEU A 258 -1.48 9.13 22.24
N PRO A 259 -1.91 7.86 22.16
CA PRO A 259 -1.39 6.81 23.04
C PRO A 259 0.15 6.79 23.03
N ARG A 260 0.76 6.51 24.18
CA ARG A 260 2.23 6.51 24.34
C ARG A 260 2.93 5.60 23.32
N ALA A 261 2.35 4.43 23.04
CA ALA A 261 2.88 3.50 22.04
C ALA A 261 2.90 4.11 20.63
N THR A 262 1.81 4.76 20.20
CA THR A 262 1.73 5.45 18.91
C THR A 262 2.74 6.60 18.80
N ARG A 263 2.89 7.40 19.87
CA ARG A 263 3.91 8.48 19.91
C ARG A 263 5.33 7.94 19.79
N ARG A 264 5.63 6.82 20.47
CA ARG A 264 6.92 6.14 20.35
C ARG A 264 7.16 5.64 18.93
N LEU A 265 6.19 4.94 18.35
CA LEU A 265 6.31 4.41 16.99
C LEU A 265 6.48 5.52 15.94
N LEU A 266 5.83 6.68 16.11
CA LEU A 266 6.02 7.83 15.23
C LEU A 266 7.46 8.39 15.23
N GLY A 267 8.21 8.15 16.30
CA GLY A 267 9.62 8.51 16.45
C GLY A 267 10.59 7.34 16.32
N GLU A 268 10.12 6.15 15.91
CA GLU A 268 10.95 4.96 15.73
C GLU A 268 11.86 5.13 14.50
N GLU A 269 13.18 5.06 14.70
CA GLU A 269 14.18 5.26 13.64
C GLU A 269 14.23 4.09 12.66
N ASN A 270 13.87 2.89 13.14
CA ASN A 270 13.76 1.70 12.32
C ASN A 270 12.42 1.62 11.56
N LEU A 271 11.55 2.63 11.64
CA LEU A 271 10.30 2.69 10.87
C LEU A 271 10.29 3.87 9.91
N VAL A 272 10.38 3.58 8.61
CA VAL A 272 10.25 4.59 7.56
C VAL A 272 8.78 4.71 7.15
N LEU A 273 8.21 5.89 7.40
CA LEU A 273 6.82 6.21 7.12
C LEU A 273 6.70 7.26 6.01
N PRO A 274 6.01 6.97 4.91
CA PRO A 274 5.59 8.02 3.99
C PRO A 274 4.58 8.97 4.65
N SER A 275 4.43 10.16 4.07
CA SER A 275 3.62 11.23 4.66
C SER A 275 2.18 10.81 4.99
N ALA A 276 1.52 10.02 4.14
CA ALA A 276 0.16 9.53 4.39
C ALA A 276 0.10 8.52 5.56
N ALA A 277 1.00 7.53 5.59
CA ALA A 277 1.07 6.56 6.69
C ALA A 277 1.39 7.22 8.04
N ARG A 278 2.25 8.24 8.03
CA ARG A 278 2.52 9.08 9.22
C ARG A 278 1.27 9.82 9.67
N ALA A 279 0.46 10.32 8.74
CA ALA A 279 -0.80 11.00 9.06
C ALA A 279 -1.83 10.03 9.66
N ASP A 280 -1.95 8.81 9.15
CA ASP A 280 -2.86 7.78 9.71
C ASP A 280 -2.53 7.47 11.18
N LEU A 281 -1.24 7.28 11.50
CA LEU A 281 -0.79 7.09 12.88
C LEU A 281 -1.07 8.33 13.75
N ALA A 282 -0.76 9.52 13.24
CA ALA A 282 -0.97 10.78 13.96
C ALA A 282 -2.46 11.14 14.15
N GLY A 283 -3.33 10.64 13.29
CA GLY A 283 -4.79 10.74 13.39
C GLY A 283 -5.42 9.67 14.28
N GLY A 284 -4.64 8.70 14.75
CA GLY A 284 -5.13 7.58 15.56
C GLY A 284 -6.06 6.66 14.78
N LEU A 285 -5.79 6.46 13.49
CA LEU A 285 -6.58 5.58 12.61
C LEU A 285 -6.05 4.15 12.57
N VAL A 286 -4.87 3.89 13.13
CA VAL A 286 -4.21 2.57 13.12
C VAL A 286 -4.55 1.79 14.39
N ASP A 287 -4.96 0.54 14.22
CA ASP A 287 -5.30 -0.38 15.30
C ASP A 287 -4.09 -0.56 16.25
N PRO A 288 -4.29 -0.50 17.58
CA PRO A 288 -3.22 -0.69 18.56
C PRO A 288 -2.40 -1.99 18.38
N ARG A 289 -3.00 -3.05 17.82
CA ARG A 289 -2.30 -4.32 17.51
C ARG A 289 -1.25 -4.15 16.43
N VAL A 290 -1.56 -3.40 15.38
CA VAL A 290 -0.60 -3.05 14.32
C VAL A 290 0.53 -2.17 14.88
N VAL A 291 0.19 -1.21 15.74
CA VAL A 291 1.19 -0.37 16.42
C VAL A 291 2.14 -1.20 17.27
N ALA A 292 1.60 -2.15 18.06
CA ALA A 292 2.40 -3.03 18.91
C ALA A 292 3.26 -4.01 18.09
N LEU A 293 2.69 -4.59 17.02
CA LEU A 293 3.41 -5.45 16.07
C LEU A 293 4.63 -4.73 15.49
N LEU A 294 4.43 -3.55 14.91
CA LEU A 294 5.54 -2.78 14.33
C LEU A 294 6.59 -2.39 15.36
N THR A 295 6.16 -2.05 16.59
CA THR A 295 7.10 -1.76 17.69
C THR A 295 8.02 -2.95 17.96
N VAL A 296 7.48 -4.17 17.94
CA VAL A 296 8.27 -5.39 18.16
C VAL A 296 9.17 -5.69 16.96
N LEU A 297 8.64 -5.64 15.73
CA LEU A 297 9.43 -5.92 14.54
C LEU A 297 10.59 -4.92 14.35
N CYS A 298 10.37 -3.64 14.68
CA CYS A 298 11.39 -2.60 14.56
C CYS A 298 12.59 -2.77 15.51
N ARG A 299 12.52 -3.70 16.49
CA ARG A 299 13.69 -4.07 17.30
C ARG A 299 14.76 -4.80 16.51
N ARG A 300 14.38 -5.45 15.41
CA ARG A 300 15.26 -6.32 14.62
C ARG A 300 15.44 -5.87 13.18
N TRP A 301 14.44 -5.23 12.60
CA TRP A 301 14.45 -4.82 11.20
C TRP A 301 14.12 -3.35 11.05
N LYS A 302 14.75 -2.71 10.07
CA LYS A 302 14.27 -1.43 9.56
C LYS A 302 13.18 -1.68 8.51
N LEU A 303 11.96 -1.21 8.77
CA LEU A 303 10.81 -1.46 7.92
C LEU A 303 10.39 -0.18 7.19
N SER A 304 10.20 -0.28 5.87
CA SER A 304 9.61 0.80 5.08
C SER A 304 8.14 0.49 4.80
N VAL A 305 7.25 1.28 5.38
CA VAL A 305 5.80 1.15 5.20
C VAL A 305 5.37 1.80 3.89
N GLN A 306 4.38 1.22 3.23
CA GLN A 306 3.67 1.86 2.12
C GLN A 306 2.39 2.55 2.66
N GLU A 307 1.49 1.80 3.28
CA GLU A 307 0.30 2.38 3.90
C GLU A 307 -0.23 1.58 5.10
N PHE A 308 -1.09 2.27 5.87
CA PHE A 308 -1.99 1.66 6.86
C PHE A 308 -3.44 1.69 6.35
N GLN A 309 -3.94 2.87 5.98
CA GLN A 309 -5.31 3.05 5.51
C GLN A 309 -5.38 4.01 4.32
N ALA A 310 -4.77 5.19 4.43
CA ALA A 310 -4.85 6.22 3.40
C ALA A 310 -4.19 5.76 2.09
N GLY A 311 -4.96 5.81 1.01
CA GLY A 311 -4.54 5.35 -0.31
C GLY A 311 -5.04 3.96 -0.66
N HIS A 312 -5.37 3.11 0.33
CA HIS A 312 -5.86 1.77 0.06
C HIS A 312 -7.31 1.76 -0.46
N PRO A 313 -7.66 0.93 -1.46
CA PRO A 313 -9.05 0.67 -1.83
C PRO A 313 -9.92 0.23 -0.64
N VAL A 314 -11.14 0.76 -0.53
CA VAL A 314 -12.07 0.45 0.59
C VAL A 314 -12.34 -1.05 0.74
N ASN A 315 -12.52 -1.73 -0.38
CA ASN A 315 -12.72 -3.17 -0.44
C ASN A 315 -11.48 -3.84 -1.01
N VAL A 316 -11.31 -5.12 -0.68
CA VAL A 316 -10.40 -6.01 -1.41
C VAL A 316 -10.77 -5.92 -2.89
N PHE A 317 -9.77 -5.59 -3.71
CA PHE A 317 -9.99 -5.11 -5.06
C PHE A 317 -10.81 -6.11 -5.90
N GLY A 318 -11.84 -5.60 -6.58
CA GLY A 318 -12.74 -6.43 -7.38
C GLY A 318 -13.80 -7.21 -6.57
N THR A 319 -13.91 -6.97 -5.26
CA THR A 319 -14.89 -7.64 -4.39
C THR A 319 -15.70 -6.63 -3.56
N GLU A 320 -16.74 -7.13 -2.89
CA GLU A 320 -17.52 -6.38 -1.90
C GLU A 320 -16.96 -6.50 -0.47
N ARG A 321 -15.93 -7.32 -0.27
CA ARG A 321 -15.34 -7.56 1.05
C ARG A 321 -14.49 -6.36 1.47
N MET A 322 -14.87 -5.70 2.56
CA MET A 322 -14.09 -4.60 3.14
C MET A 322 -12.69 -5.06 3.54
N SER A 323 -11.67 -4.28 3.16
CA SER A 323 -10.27 -4.55 3.52
C SER A 323 -10.00 -4.24 5.01
N ASN A 324 -9.05 -4.96 5.62
CA ASN A 324 -8.57 -4.62 6.96
C ASN A 324 -7.78 -3.30 6.98
N HIS A 325 -7.17 -2.87 5.87
CA HIS A 325 -6.62 -1.51 5.74
C HIS A 325 -7.67 -0.43 5.99
N THR A 326 -8.89 -0.62 5.45
CA THR A 326 -10.03 0.29 5.66
C THR A 326 -10.42 0.43 7.12
N ARG A 327 -10.10 -0.56 7.96
CA ARG A 327 -10.37 -0.56 9.39
C ARG A 327 -9.13 -0.17 10.23
N GLY A 328 -8.03 0.20 9.60
CA GLY A 328 -6.75 0.47 10.27
C GLY A 328 -6.06 -0.78 10.84
N ARG A 329 -6.49 -1.98 10.40
CA ARG A 329 -6.11 -3.28 10.96
C ARG A 329 -5.01 -4.00 10.19
N ALA A 330 -4.40 -3.34 9.21
CA ALA A 330 -3.32 -3.89 8.42
C ALA A 330 -2.25 -2.83 8.13
N VAL A 331 -1.06 -3.30 7.75
CA VAL A 331 0.05 -2.49 7.26
C VAL A 331 0.73 -3.21 6.10
N ASP A 332 1.08 -2.43 5.08
CA ASP A 332 1.92 -2.91 3.98
C ASP A 332 3.36 -2.42 4.14
N VAL A 333 4.31 -3.34 4.04
CA VAL A 333 5.76 -3.10 4.15
C VAL A 333 6.44 -3.46 2.84
N TRP A 334 6.97 -2.46 2.14
CA TRP A 334 7.57 -2.66 0.81
C TRP A 334 9.09 -2.88 0.84
N ALA A 335 9.77 -2.57 1.95
CA ALA A 335 11.20 -2.86 2.11
C ALA A 335 11.57 -3.27 3.55
N ILE A 336 12.59 -4.11 3.64
CA ILE A 336 13.21 -4.60 4.88
C ILE A 336 14.70 -4.26 4.80
N ASP A 337 15.21 -3.58 5.82
CA ASP A 337 16.60 -3.11 5.91
C ASP A 337 17.05 -2.29 4.70
N GLY A 338 16.11 -1.49 4.17
CA GLY A 338 16.33 -0.64 2.99
C GLY A 338 16.31 -1.37 1.65
N ILE A 339 16.13 -2.70 1.64
CA ILE A 339 16.05 -3.51 0.42
C ILE A 339 14.57 -3.80 0.11
N PRO A 340 14.07 -3.46 -1.10
CA PRO A 340 12.70 -3.77 -1.50
C PRO A 340 12.39 -5.27 -1.36
N VAL A 341 11.18 -5.63 -0.89
CA VAL A 341 10.78 -7.03 -0.68
C VAL A 341 10.90 -7.84 -1.98
N ILE A 342 10.57 -7.25 -3.13
CA ILE A 342 10.73 -7.90 -4.45
C ILE A 342 12.19 -8.23 -4.81
N ALA A 343 13.15 -7.52 -4.23
CA ALA A 343 14.59 -7.73 -4.42
C ALA A 343 15.23 -8.46 -3.23
N GLN A 344 14.45 -8.78 -2.20
CA GLN A 344 14.94 -9.33 -0.95
C GLN A 344 15.10 -10.86 -1.03
N SER A 345 16.07 -11.38 -0.29
CA SER A 345 16.26 -12.82 -0.12
C SER A 345 15.02 -13.48 0.48
N ARG A 346 14.76 -14.73 0.06
CA ARG A 346 13.63 -15.52 0.57
C ARG A 346 13.66 -15.68 2.10
N SER A 347 14.84 -15.83 2.69
CA SER A 347 14.97 -15.98 4.15
C SER A 347 14.54 -14.72 4.91
N ALA A 348 14.90 -13.53 4.42
CA ALA A 348 14.64 -12.28 5.12
C ALA A 348 13.14 -11.95 5.21
N TRP A 349 12.40 -11.96 4.10
CA TRP A 349 10.97 -11.67 4.17
C TRP A 349 10.17 -12.79 4.88
N ARG A 350 10.60 -14.06 4.80
CA ARG A 350 10.01 -15.16 5.59
C ARG A 350 10.16 -14.95 7.09
N ALA A 351 11.30 -14.41 7.53
CA ALA A 351 11.56 -14.17 8.94
C ALA A 351 10.60 -13.11 9.50
N VAL A 352 10.36 -12.02 8.76
CA VAL A 352 9.39 -10.99 9.14
C VAL A 352 7.97 -11.55 9.19
N MET A 353 7.54 -12.29 8.16
CA MET A 353 6.21 -12.92 8.14
C MET A 353 6.00 -13.88 9.32
N ARG A 354 6.99 -14.71 9.65
CA ARG A 354 6.90 -15.63 10.81
C ARG A 354 6.84 -14.89 12.12
N ALA A 355 7.66 -13.84 12.29
CA ALA A 355 7.63 -13.01 13.50
C ALA A 355 6.27 -12.29 13.65
N ALA A 356 5.66 -11.84 12.55
CA ALA A 356 4.34 -11.25 12.59
C ALA A 356 3.27 -12.26 13.01
N HIS A 357 3.34 -13.49 12.50
CA HIS A 357 2.43 -14.56 12.92
C HIS A 357 2.60 -14.93 14.39
N GLU A 358 3.85 -15.09 14.84
CA GLU A 358 4.18 -15.41 16.23
C GLU A 358 3.70 -14.32 17.21
N PHE A 359 3.71 -13.06 16.78
CA PHE A 359 3.10 -11.96 17.53
C PHE A 359 1.56 -12.04 17.57
N GLY A 360 0.94 -12.69 16.58
CA GLY A 360 -0.50 -12.93 16.51
C GLY A 360 -1.22 -12.34 15.28
N ALA A 361 -0.49 -11.90 14.25
CA ALA A 361 -1.11 -11.55 12.97
C ALA A 361 -1.69 -12.81 12.31
N ASP A 362 -2.88 -12.69 11.73
CA ASP A 362 -3.67 -13.78 11.15
C ASP A 362 -4.10 -13.53 9.69
N GLU A 363 -3.63 -12.42 9.12
CA GLU A 363 -3.73 -12.07 7.70
C GLU A 363 -2.35 -11.62 7.20
N ILE A 364 -1.57 -12.53 6.63
CA ILE A 364 -0.15 -12.29 6.31
C ILE A 364 0.10 -12.59 4.83
N GLY A 365 0.17 -11.54 4.02
CA GLY A 365 0.43 -11.63 2.59
C GLY A 365 1.91 -11.40 2.28
N GLY A 366 2.44 -12.10 1.29
CA GLY A 366 3.79 -11.84 0.81
C GLY A 366 4.14 -12.58 -0.49
N PRO A 367 5.42 -12.55 -0.90
CA PRO A 367 5.84 -13.10 -2.19
C PRO A 367 5.54 -14.60 -2.36
N ARG A 368 5.49 -15.36 -1.25
CA ARG A 368 4.91 -16.71 -1.24
C ARG A 368 4.16 -16.99 0.05
N ASP A 369 3.15 -17.84 -0.10
CA ASP A 369 2.50 -18.54 0.98
C ASP A 369 3.51 -19.46 1.70
N LEU A 370 3.58 -19.37 3.03
CA LEU A 370 4.54 -20.14 3.83
C LEU A 370 4.08 -21.55 4.16
N ASP A 371 2.77 -21.80 4.13
CA ASP A 371 2.18 -23.11 4.40
C ASP A 371 1.98 -23.88 3.10
N GLY A 372 2.00 -23.19 1.95
CA GLY A 372 1.85 -23.78 0.63
C GLY A 372 0.42 -24.26 0.35
N VAL A 373 -0.51 -23.96 1.24
CA VAL A 373 -1.94 -24.23 1.12
C VAL A 373 -2.70 -22.90 1.19
N PRO A 374 -3.58 -22.60 0.24
CA PRO A 374 -4.32 -21.33 0.26
C PRO A 374 -5.12 -21.19 1.56
N GLY A 375 -4.91 -20.10 2.29
CA GLY A 375 -5.67 -19.90 3.52
C GLY A 375 -5.11 -18.81 4.42
N ARG A 376 -5.36 -18.98 5.72
CA ARG A 376 -4.80 -18.16 6.79
C ARG A 376 -3.84 -19.02 7.62
N PRO A 377 -2.81 -18.42 8.24
CA PRO A 377 -2.57 -16.97 8.29
C PRO A 377 -1.85 -16.44 7.04
N TYR A 378 -1.20 -17.29 6.25
CA TYR A 378 -0.37 -16.86 5.13
C TYR A 378 -1.10 -16.95 3.79
N PHE A 379 -0.88 -15.97 2.92
CA PHE A 379 -1.36 -16.00 1.54
C PHE A 379 -0.39 -15.32 0.57
N SER A 380 -0.61 -15.55 -0.73
CA SER A 380 0.13 -14.87 -1.79
C SER A 380 -0.71 -14.81 -3.05
N ASP A 381 -0.58 -13.71 -3.80
CA ASP A 381 -1.23 -13.49 -5.08
C ASP A 381 -0.38 -12.53 -5.93
N HIS A 382 -0.91 -12.07 -7.07
CA HIS A 382 -0.22 -11.14 -7.95
C HIS A 382 0.02 -9.74 -7.37
N VAL A 383 -0.72 -9.35 -6.32
CA VAL A 383 -0.59 -8.05 -5.66
C VAL A 383 0.57 -8.09 -4.67
N HIS A 384 0.72 -9.17 -3.90
CA HIS A 384 1.67 -9.26 -2.78
C HIS A 384 3.07 -9.77 -3.17
N GLN A 385 3.47 -9.64 -4.45
CA GLN A 385 4.78 -10.11 -4.90
C GLN A 385 5.94 -9.18 -4.49
N ASP A 386 5.64 -7.95 -4.07
CA ASP A 386 6.61 -6.88 -3.89
C ASP A 386 6.55 -6.19 -2.52
N HIS A 387 5.65 -6.63 -1.64
CA HIS A 387 5.47 -6.12 -0.28
C HIS A 387 4.99 -7.24 0.65
N LEU A 388 4.99 -6.96 1.95
CA LEU A 388 4.38 -7.78 2.99
C LEU A 388 3.12 -7.09 3.50
N HIS A 389 1.97 -7.78 3.42
CA HIS A 389 0.74 -7.38 4.09
C HIS A 389 0.70 -8.03 5.47
N LEU A 390 0.58 -7.24 6.53
CA LEU A 390 0.50 -7.73 7.91
C LEU A 390 -0.78 -7.21 8.56
N GLY A 391 -1.76 -8.08 8.78
CA GLY A 391 -3.08 -7.72 9.26
C GLY A 391 -3.61 -8.59 10.39
N PHE A 392 -4.63 -8.03 11.05
CA PHE A 392 -5.41 -8.69 12.10
C PHE A 392 -6.89 -8.67 11.75
N ASP A 393 -7.51 -9.85 11.77
CA ASP A 393 -8.95 -9.96 11.72
C ASP A 393 -9.60 -9.49 13.03
N ALA A 394 -10.94 -9.42 13.02
CA ALA A 394 -11.72 -9.05 14.19
C ALA A 394 -11.70 -10.23 15.18
N ASN A 395 -10.66 -10.28 16.02
CA ASN A 395 -10.78 -10.90 17.33
C ASN A 395 -10.98 -9.80 18.36
#